data_AF-A0A9D4GI05-F1
#
_entry.id   AF-A0A9D4GI05-F1
#
_cell.length_a   1.000
_cell.length_b   1.000
_cell.length_c   1.000
_cell.angle_alpha   90.00
_cell.angle_beta   90.00
_cell.angle_gamma   90.00
#
_symmetry.space_group_name_H-M   'P 1'
#
loop_
_entity.id
_entity.type
_entity.pdbx_description
1 polymer ?
#
loop_
_entity_poly.entity_id
_entity_poly.type
_entity_poly.pdbx_seq_one_letter_code
_entity_poly.pdbx_strand_id
1 'polypeptide(L)'
;MQTIARLNTFSVVAAFDVGTTYSGYAYSFTEDPFKVIMNRNWLNSGSSHVIALKTATSVLLDAKGELFACSRKTTPRLEIVQAF
;
A
#
# COMPACT_ATOMS: atom_id res chain seq x y z
N MET A 1 17.89 4.32 -39.93
CA MET A 1 17.58 4.81 -38.57
C MET A 1 16.42 3.98 -38.05
N GLN A 2 16.69 2.84 -37.41
CA GLN A 2 15.65 2.01 -36.80
C GLN A 2 15.46 2.48 -35.37
N THR A 3 14.29 3.06 -35.09
CA THR A 3 13.85 3.33 -33.72
C THR A 3 13.59 1.98 -33.07
N ILE A 4 14.49 1.52 -32.19
CA ILE A 4 14.26 0.36 -31.35
C ILE A 4 13.06 0.72 -30.48
N ALA A 5 11.88 0.20 -30.82
CA ALA A 5 10.73 0.24 -29.95
C ALA A 5 11.16 -0.45 -28.66
N ARG A 6 11.28 0.32 -27.57
CA ARG A 6 11.47 -0.29 -26.26
C ARG A 6 10.22 -1.10 -25.98
N LEU A 7 10.33 -2.41 -26.11
CA LEU A 7 9.35 -3.32 -25.53
C LEU A 7 9.44 -3.06 -24.02
N ASN A 8 8.49 -2.30 -23.47
CA ASN A 8 8.36 -2.21 -22.03
C ASN A 8 8.01 -3.61 -21.54
N THR A 9 8.95 -4.24 -20.84
CA THR A 9 8.83 -5.61 -20.33
C THR A 9 7.86 -5.74 -19.16
N PHE A 10 7.32 -4.61 -18.70
CA PHE A 10 6.37 -4.49 -17.60
C PHE A 10 5.34 -3.40 -17.92
N SER A 11 4.08 -3.59 -17.50
CA SER A 11 3.01 -2.61 -17.71
C SER A 11 2.85 -1.61 -16.56
N VAL A 12 3.42 -1.91 -15.38
CA VAL A 12 3.27 -1.11 -14.16
C VAL A 12 4.61 -0.93 -13.45
N VAL A 13 4.86 0.27 -12.93
CA VAL A 13 5.91 0.55 -11.96
C VAL A 13 5.26 0.88 -10.63
N ALA A 14 5.61 0.15 -9.58
CA ALA A 14 5.12 0.40 -8.22
C ALA A 14 6.28 0.80 -7.30
N ALA A 15 6.02 1.78 -6.44
CA ALA A 15 6.90 2.18 -5.35
C ALA A 15 6.22 1.82 -4.02
N PHE A 16 6.95 1.12 -3.16
CA PHE A 16 6.52 0.78 -1.80
C PHE A 16 7.35 1.57 -0.80
N ASP A 17 6.66 2.18 0.15
CA ASP A 17 7.26 2.84 1.31
C ASP A 17 6.90 2.02 2.53
N VAL A 18 7.84 1.20 3.00
CA VAL A 18 7.68 0.38 4.19
C VAL A 18 8.31 1.13 5.37
N GLY A 19 7.51 2.00 5.98
CA GLY A 19 7.93 2.77 7.15
C GLY A 19 7.67 2.02 8.45
N THR A 20 8.26 2.49 9.54
CA THR A 20 8.07 1.92 10.88
C THR A 20 6.64 2.09 11.37
N THR A 21 6.07 3.31 11.30
CA THR A 21 4.71 3.58 11.77
C THR A 21 3.65 3.41 10.68
N TYR A 22 3.98 3.81 9.46
CA TYR A 22 3.04 3.81 8.34
C TYR A 22 3.70 3.32 7.06
N SER A 23 3.01 2.42 6.36
CA SER A 23 3.40 1.90 5.06
C SER A 23 2.43 2.37 3.98
N GLY A 24 2.96 2.56 2.77
CA GLY A 24 2.22 3.05 1.62
C GLY A 24 2.73 2.47 0.31
N TYR A 25 1.94 2.62 -0.74
CA TYR A 25 2.39 2.34 -2.09
C TYR A 25 1.76 3.32 -3.07
N ALA A 26 2.47 3.57 -4.16
CA ALA A 26 2.00 4.29 -5.32
C ALA A 26 2.45 3.55 -6.58
N TYR A 27 1.74 3.73 -7.68
CA TYR A 27 2.13 3.11 -8.95
C TYR A 27 1.76 3.99 -10.14
N SER A 28 2.43 3.76 -11.27
CA SER A 28 2.05 4.31 -12.57
C SER A 28 2.10 3.23 -13.64
N PHE A 29 1.31 3.45 -14.69
CA PHE A 29 1.33 2.60 -15.88
C PHE A 29 2.46 3.06 -16.80
N THR A 30 3.15 2.14 -17.46
CA THR A 30 4.27 2.53 -18.34
C THR A 30 3.82 3.30 -19.58
N GLU A 31 2.55 3.15 -19.96
CA GLU A 31 1.88 3.89 -21.01
C GLU A 31 1.65 5.37 -20.64
N ASP A 32 1.56 5.68 -19.35
CA ASP A 32 1.39 7.03 -18.81
C ASP A 32 2.18 7.19 -17.49
N PRO A 33 3.52 7.31 -17.55
CA PRO A 33 4.39 7.24 -16.37
C PRO A 33 4.22 8.43 -15.42
N PHE A 34 3.66 9.54 -15.89
CA PHE A 34 3.42 10.75 -15.08
C PHE A 34 2.13 10.65 -14.25
N LYS A 35 1.23 9.70 -14.57
CA LYS A 35 0.00 9.47 -13.82
C LYS A 35 0.25 8.56 -12.63
N VAL A 36 0.58 9.16 -11.49
CA VAL A 36 0.78 8.46 -10.21
C VAL A 36 -0.57 8.17 -9.56
N ILE A 37 -0.81 6.90 -9.25
CA ILE A 37 -2.03 6.40 -8.61
C ILE A 37 -1.66 5.91 -7.20
N MET A 38 -2.45 6.34 -6.22
CA MET A 38 -2.33 5.95 -4.80
C MET A 38 -3.64 5.34 -4.31
N ASN A 39 -3.57 4.52 -3.25
CA ASN A 39 -4.76 3.87 -2.70
C ASN A 39 -5.70 4.88 -2.03
N ARG A 40 -6.82 5.16 -2.69
CA ARG A 40 -7.86 6.08 -2.20
C ARG A 40 -8.66 5.51 -1.01
N ASN A 41 -8.61 4.21 -0.75
CA ASN A 41 -9.32 3.62 0.40
C ASN A 41 -8.67 4.01 1.74
N TRP A 42 -7.41 4.47 1.74
CA TRP A 42 -6.75 5.02 2.93
C TRP A 42 -7.29 6.41 3.34
N LEU A 43 -7.93 7.13 2.41
CA LEU A 43 -8.54 8.45 2.66
C LEU A 43 -9.62 8.41 3.76
N ASN A 44 -10.26 7.26 3.95
CA ASN A 44 -11.39 7.10 4.87
C ASN A 44 -11.01 6.51 6.24
N SER A 45 -9.71 6.33 6.52
CA SER A 45 -9.24 5.65 7.74
C SER A 45 -8.86 6.59 8.90
N GLY A 46 -9.00 7.91 8.74
CA GLY A 46 -8.75 8.94 9.76
C GLY A 46 -10.02 9.68 10.18
N SER A 47 -10.02 10.28 11.37
CA SER A 47 -11.02 11.29 11.77
C SER A 47 -11.18 12.32 10.65
N SER A 48 -12.42 12.47 10.16
CA SER A 48 -13.03 13.29 9.08
C SER A 48 -12.29 14.47 8.38
N HIS A 49 -11.08 14.85 8.79
CA HIS A 49 -10.34 16.02 8.30
C HIS A 49 -8.87 15.73 7.95
N VAL A 50 -8.38 14.48 8.11
CA VAL A 50 -6.99 14.12 7.75
C VAL A 50 -6.98 13.05 6.66
N ILE A 51 -6.56 13.46 5.47
CA ILE A 51 -6.28 12.57 4.34
C ILE A 51 -5.00 11.77 4.65
N ALA A 52 -5.14 10.49 5.01
CA ALA A 52 -4.00 9.58 5.14
C ALA A 52 -3.81 8.81 3.83
N LEU A 53 -2.66 8.98 3.17
CA LEU A 53 -2.24 8.22 1.98
C LEU A 53 -1.32 7.05 2.34
N LYS A 54 -1.35 6.64 3.61
CA LYS A 54 -0.61 5.50 4.15
C LYS A 54 -1.51 4.78 5.16
N THR A 55 -1.19 3.52 5.42
CA THR A 55 -1.83 2.71 6.44
C THR A 55 -0.83 2.32 7.52
N ALA A 56 -1.31 2.00 8.73
CA ALA A 56 -0.41 1.63 9.82
C ALA A 56 0.45 0.41 9.42
N THR A 57 1.74 0.41 9.74
CA THR A 57 2.60 -0.75 9.52
C THR A 57 2.32 -1.78 10.62
N SER A 58 1.29 -2.60 10.39
CA SER A 58 0.84 -3.59 11.38
C SER A 58 0.34 -4.86 10.72
N VAL A 59 0.53 -5.95 11.45
CA VAL A 59 -0.01 -7.26 11.12
C VAL A 59 -1.00 -7.67 12.21
N LEU A 60 -2.02 -8.39 11.79
CA LEU A 60 -3.01 -9.02 12.64
C LEU A 60 -2.73 -10.52 12.60
N LEU A 61 -2.52 -11.11 13.76
CA LEU A 61 -2.35 -12.56 13.88
C LEU A 61 -3.66 -13.18 14.37
N ASP A 62 -3.91 -14.43 13.97
CA ASP A 62 -5.00 -15.21 14.53
C ASP A 62 -4.62 -15.82 15.89
N ALA A 63 -5.54 -16.55 16.51
CA ALA A 63 -5.29 -17.19 17.81
C ALA A 63 -4.20 -18.28 17.79
N LYS A 64 -3.77 -18.74 16.60
CA LYS A 64 -2.67 -19.70 16.42
C LYS A 64 -1.34 -19.01 16.15
N GLY A 65 -1.31 -17.68 16.09
CA GLY A 65 -0.13 -16.90 15.73
C GLY A 65 0.13 -16.84 14.23
N GLU A 66 -0.83 -17.25 13.39
CA GLU A 66 -0.70 -17.20 11.93
C GLU A 66 -1.10 -15.81 11.41
N LEU A 67 -0.45 -15.34 10.33
CA LEU A 67 -0.79 -14.06 9.72
C LEU A 67 -2.24 -14.07 9.21
N PHE A 68 -3.08 -13.23 9.81
CA PHE A 68 -4.49 -13.10 9.47
C PHE A 68 -4.77 -11.93 8.52
N ALA A 69 -4.18 -10.76 8.77
CA ALA A 69 -4.35 -9.58 7.91
C ALA A 69 -3.20 -8.58 8.07
N CYS A 70 -3.05 -7.67 7.10
CA CYS A 70 -2.26 -6.45 7.23
C CYS A 70 -3.18 -5.21 7.29
N SER A 71 -2.92 -4.33 8.24
CA SER A 71 -3.46 -2.96 8.29
C SER A 71 -4.98 -2.79 8.02
N ARG A 72 -5.84 -3.65 8.61
CA ARG A 72 -7.31 -3.56 8.53
C ARG A 72 -7.90 -3.07 9.86
N LYS A 73 -8.66 -1.96 9.84
CA LYS A 73 -9.20 -1.29 11.04
C LYS A 73 -10.46 -1.93 11.67
N THR A 74 -10.81 -3.17 11.30
CA THR A 74 -12.14 -3.73 11.62
C THR A 74 -12.09 -5.18 12.09
N THR A 75 -11.42 -5.46 13.20
CA THR A 75 -11.68 -6.70 13.94
C THR A 75 -11.50 -6.49 15.45
N PRO A 76 -12.58 -6.46 16.25
CA PRO A 76 -12.53 -6.11 17.68
C PRO A 76 -11.98 -7.21 18.59
N ARG A 77 -11.32 -8.26 18.06
CA ARG A 77 -11.00 -9.47 18.85
C ARG A 77 -9.70 -10.18 18.49
N LEU A 78 -8.73 -9.47 17.91
CA LEU A 78 -7.44 -10.03 17.51
C LEU A 78 -6.32 -9.06 17.90
N GLU A 79 -5.15 -9.60 18.26
CA GLU A 79 -3.99 -8.82 18.70
C GLU A 79 -3.33 -8.11 17.52
N ILE A 80 -3.26 -6.78 17.58
CA ILE A 80 -2.54 -5.97 16.62
C ILE A 80 -1.07 -5.92 17.05
N VAL A 81 -0.19 -6.46 16.22
CA VAL A 81 1.26 -6.32 16.40
C VAL A 81 1.74 -5.22 15.47
N GLN A 82 2.30 -4.15 16.03
CA GLN A 82 3.00 -3.14 15.24
C GLN A 82 4.33 -3.75 14.79
N ALA A 83 4.57 -3.83 13.49
CA ALA A 83 5.84 -4.30 12.96
C ALA A 83 6.85 -3.14 13.02
N PHE A 84 8.01 -3.38 13.63
CA PHE A 84 9.00 -2.36 13.97
C PHE A 84 9.72 -1.79 12.74
#